data_AF-A0A2H0KBD7-F1
#
_entry.id   AF-A0A2H0KBD7-F1
#
_cell.length_a   1.000
_cell.length_b   1.000
_cell.length_c   1.000
_cell.angle_alpha   90.00
_cell.angle_beta   90.00
_cell.angle_gamma   90.00
#
_symmetry.space_group_name_H-M   'P 1'
#
loop_
_entity.id
_entity.type
_entity.pdbx_description
1 polymer ?
#
loop_
_entity_poly.entity_id
_entity_poly.type
_entity_poly.pdbx_seq_one_letter_code
_entity_poly.pdbx_strand_id
1 'polypeptide(L)'
;MQKLRVELKDTIDLNDRERQYLKYGDRLYRVKIWSGGENVVITDVTDAGKRGKICPALSIDSRYVKNACPCLDLLYNHLHKLFELTTAKQLPGETLSFDERLNFYVQEIESKRLLPLDLSIIRPLEKEPKKWTIPHVIRAIVNGQYKNLRCKYRHLDDTCQDFGRGEILEPISFIQGIVESPSGWWVSKNNDGTVTLCCHSFDSNEFIPVIAKPKNEEKKLSSIVKAEKIEAEANEQKDGELAIEEAQEILKNEGIQIEETMTTPKKSWKRPRKVWQVFGRTNGLEEILHDLGCSRRRYRGMFSFWESDPTIEIAKAIKEQGRLSFVEQQERKEERAERRAERFEKYSDNASQRSETRLSTASKISHFIPMGQPILVGHHSEKRHRRDLKRIETNMRKGIEEGEKASYFRDRSASIKYRMNTQKYDLGYLHNKIVENERWLKKVLNYGKTAYPDFDSRVEELEEKLAYYKGLRNQVIEQKKENGKIILSPQTVDKGDLVKYRTSWYPVVRANQKSVTIGNWLGISTFTWRAPYDEISDIKKAYS
;
A
#
# COMPACT_ATOMS: atom_id res chain seq x y z
N MET A 1 -33.78 23.99 -10.60
CA MET A 1 -33.19 24.23 -9.27
C MET A 1 -31.83 23.56 -9.23
N GLN A 2 -30.75 24.34 -9.26
CA GLN A 2 -29.39 23.83 -9.04
C GLN A 2 -29.38 23.20 -7.64
N LYS A 3 -29.40 21.86 -7.56
CA LYS A 3 -29.24 21.15 -6.28
C LYS A 3 -27.76 21.12 -5.94
N LEU A 4 -27.20 22.31 -5.69
CA LEU A 4 -25.88 22.43 -5.08
C LEU A 4 -26.00 21.82 -3.68
N ARG A 5 -25.22 20.78 -3.38
CA ARG A 5 -25.17 20.19 -2.03
C ARG A 5 -24.01 20.74 -1.19
N VAL A 6 -23.57 21.94 -1.54
CA VAL A 6 -22.54 22.69 -0.84
C VAL A 6 -23.09 24.11 -0.67
N GLU A 7 -22.98 24.63 0.54
CA GLU A 7 -23.34 26.02 0.81
C GLU A 7 -22.32 26.94 0.12
N LEU A 8 -22.81 27.73 -0.83
CA LEU A 8 -21.98 28.78 -1.43
C LEU A 8 -21.92 29.93 -0.42
N LYS A 9 -20.71 30.25 0.00
CA LYS A 9 -20.46 31.41 0.86
C LYS A 9 -20.32 32.66 -0.03
N ASP A 10 -20.99 33.73 0.37
CA ASP A 10 -20.82 35.04 -0.28
C ASP A 10 -19.47 35.68 0.10
N THR A 11 -18.98 35.40 1.31
CA THR A 11 -17.71 35.92 1.84
C THR A 11 -16.83 34.78 2.36
N ILE A 12 -15.51 34.93 2.22
CA ILE A 12 -14.56 33.97 2.78
C ILE A 12 -14.41 34.16 4.29
N ASP A 13 -14.48 33.07 5.04
CA ASP A 13 -14.14 33.05 6.46
C ASP A 13 -12.67 32.64 6.62
N LEU A 14 -11.81 33.58 7.01
CA LEU A 14 -10.37 33.32 7.13
C LEU A 14 -10.01 32.38 8.30
N ASN A 15 -10.92 32.19 9.25
CA ASN A 15 -10.73 31.31 10.40
C ASN A 15 -11.17 29.87 10.10
N ASP A 16 -12.05 29.68 9.12
CA ASP A 16 -12.52 28.38 8.70
C ASP A 16 -11.42 27.64 7.91
N ARG A 17 -10.99 26.51 8.48
CA ARG A 17 -9.93 25.65 7.93
C ARG A 17 -10.48 24.55 7.02
N GLU A 18 -11.80 24.40 6.98
CA GLU A 18 -12.47 23.54 6.03
C GLU A 18 -12.51 24.17 4.63
N ARG A 19 -12.94 23.38 3.65
CA ARG A 19 -13.03 23.84 2.26
C ARG A 19 -14.23 24.76 2.09
N GLN A 20 -13.97 25.97 1.63
CA GLN A 20 -14.99 26.98 1.39
C GLN A 20 -15.23 27.13 -0.11
N TYR A 21 -16.50 27.29 -0.50
CA TYR A 21 -16.90 27.39 -1.90
C TYR A 21 -17.55 28.74 -2.14
N LEU A 22 -16.99 29.49 -3.08
CA LEU A 22 -17.42 30.85 -3.40
C LEU A 22 -17.77 30.94 -4.87
N LYS A 23 -18.76 31.76 -5.17
CA LYS A 23 -19.13 32.12 -6.54
C LYS A 23 -18.59 33.51 -6.84
N TYR A 24 -17.91 33.67 -7.97
CA TYR A 24 -17.46 34.97 -8.46
C TYR A 24 -17.70 35.04 -9.97
N GLY A 25 -18.54 35.99 -10.39
CA GLY A 25 -19.11 36.02 -11.73
C GLY A 25 -19.86 34.72 -12.05
N ASP A 26 -19.59 34.14 -13.22
CA ASP A 26 -20.16 32.86 -13.66
C ASP A 26 -19.31 31.64 -13.25
N ARG A 27 -18.29 31.85 -12.40
CA ARG A 27 -17.32 30.83 -12.01
C ARG A 27 -17.42 30.47 -10.54
N LEU A 28 -16.96 29.26 -10.23
CA LEU A 28 -17.00 28.67 -8.90
C LEU A 28 -15.58 28.36 -8.45
N TYR A 29 -15.25 28.80 -7.25
CA TYR A 29 -13.92 28.68 -6.65
C TYR A 29 -14.01 27.92 -5.33
N ARG A 30 -13.01 27.07 -5.10
CA ARG A 30 -12.79 26.39 -3.83
C ARG A 30 -11.55 26.96 -3.17
N VAL A 31 -11.65 27.40 -1.92
CA VAL A 31 -10.52 27.88 -1.12
C VAL A 31 -10.31 26.95 0.06
N LYS A 32 -9.06 26.55 0.30
CA LYS A 32 -8.66 25.76 1.48
C LYS A 32 -7.50 26.46 2.19
N ILE A 33 -7.64 26.64 3.51
CA ILE A 33 -6.64 27.26 4.36
C ILE A 33 -6.19 26.25 5.41
N TRP A 34 -4.88 26.02 5.57
CA TRP A 34 -4.36 25.12 6.61
C TRP A 34 -3.07 25.65 7.27
N SER A 35 -2.55 24.91 8.26
CA SER A 35 -1.39 25.30 9.08
C SER A 35 -1.52 26.72 9.65
N GLY A 36 -2.63 27.01 10.33
CA GLY A 36 -2.85 28.32 10.98
C GLY A 36 -3.09 29.51 10.04
N GLY A 37 -3.04 29.31 8.71
CA GLY A 37 -3.15 30.40 7.73
C GLY A 37 -1.89 30.58 6.87
N GLU A 38 -0.87 29.74 7.04
CA GLU A 38 0.39 29.83 6.31
C GLU A 38 0.30 29.32 4.88
N ASN A 39 -0.68 28.45 4.60
CA ASN A 39 -0.85 27.82 3.29
C ASN A 39 -2.30 27.97 2.83
N VAL A 40 -2.48 28.47 1.62
CA VAL A 40 -3.78 28.70 0.99
C VAL A 40 -3.77 28.10 -0.41
N VAL A 41 -4.80 27.34 -0.75
CA VAL A 41 -5.03 26.87 -2.12
C VAL A 41 -6.37 27.35 -2.62
N ILE A 42 -6.36 28.02 -3.77
CA ILE A 42 -7.53 28.43 -4.53
C ILE A 42 -7.63 27.51 -5.74
N THR A 43 -8.80 26.93 -6.02
CA THR A 43 -9.04 26.07 -7.18
C THR A 43 -10.28 26.54 -7.93
N ASP A 44 -10.16 26.80 -9.24
CA ASP A 44 -11.32 27.05 -10.10
C ASP A 44 -12.00 25.71 -10.43
N VAL A 45 -13.15 25.48 -9.82
CA VAL A 45 -13.93 24.24 -9.91
C VAL A 45 -15.11 24.35 -10.87
N THR A 46 -15.14 25.38 -11.72
CA THR A 46 -16.25 25.62 -12.67
C THR A 46 -16.47 24.45 -13.63
N ASP A 47 -15.38 23.82 -14.07
CA ASP A 47 -15.42 22.68 -15.00
C ASP A 47 -15.34 21.32 -14.30
N ALA A 48 -15.41 21.28 -12.97
CA ALA A 48 -15.26 20.08 -12.16
C ALA A 48 -16.24 18.96 -12.56
N GLY A 49 -15.74 17.72 -12.66
CA GLY A 49 -16.51 16.55 -13.10
C GLY A 49 -16.64 16.39 -14.62
N LYS A 50 -16.28 17.41 -15.42
CA LYS A 50 -16.28 17.31 -16.90
C LYS A 50 -15.04 16.54 -17.40
N ARG A 51 -15.26 15.41 -18.08
CA ARG A 51 -14.19 14.55 -18.59
C ARG A 51 -13.33 15.30 -19.63
N GLY A 52 -12.02 15.30 -19.45
CA GLY A 52 -11.07 15.94 -20.38
C GLY A 52 -10.88 17.44 -20.19
N LYS A 53 -11.51 18.03 -19.15
CA LYS A 53 -11.28 19.43 -18.74
C LYS A 53 -10.23 19.51 -17.63
N ILE A 54 -9.73 20.72 -17.39
CA ILE A 54 -8.71 21.04 -16.37
C ILE A 54 -9.31 22.09 -15.44
N CYS A 55 -9.03 21.95 -14.15
CA CYS A 55 -9.34 22.90 -13.11
C CYS A 55 -8.02 23.47 -12.59
N PRO A 56 -7.68 24.73 -12.90
CA PRO A 56 -6.45 25.33 -12.42
C PRO A 56 -6.54 25.60 -10.92
N ALA A 57 -5.39 25.46 -10.24
CA ALA A 57 -5.24 25.75 -8.82
C ALA A 57 -4.02 26.65 -8.59
N LEU A 58 -4.18 27.63 -7.70
CA LEU A 58 -3.13 28.52 -7.23
C LEU A 58 -2.85 28.18 -5.76
N SER A 59 -1.64 27.70 -5.47
CA SER A 59 -1.12 27.52 -4.12
C SER A 59 -0.33 28.75 -3.70
N ILE A 60 -0.53 29.20 -2.47
CA ILE A 60 0.10 30.35 -1.86
C ILE A 60 0.66 29.88 -0.51
N ASP A 61 1.98 29.84 -0.41
CA ASP A 61 2.68 29.34 0.77
C ASP A 61 3.56 30.45 1.34
N SER A 62 3.49 30.66 2.65
CA SER A 62 4.39 31.57 3.37
C SER A 62 5.45 30.79 4.13
N ARG A 63 6.68 31.33 4.21
CA ARG A 63 7.66 30.85 5.20
C ARG A 63 7.13 31.17 6.60
N TYR A 64 7.22 30.21 7.54
CA TYR A 64 6.76 30.37 8.93
C TYR A 64 7.29 31.67 9.55
N VAL A 65 6.40 32.56 9.98
CA VAL A 65 6.73 33.76 10.74
C VAL A 65 5.88 33.79 12.00
N LYS A 66 6.55 33.82 13.15
CA LYS A 66 5.88 33.98 14.45
C LYS A 66 5.10 35.30 14.45
N ASN A 67 3.78 35.23 14.65
CA ASN A 67 2.84 36.37 14.76
C ASN A 67 2.52 37.16 13.47
N ALA A 68 2.70 36.58 12.29
CA ALA A 68 2.19 37.17 11.03
C ALA A 68 1.59 36.09 10.14
N CYS A 69 0.53 36.41 9.38
CA CYS A 69 -0.11 35.48 8.44
C CYS A 69 -0.24 36.13 7.04
N PRO A 70 0.87 36.33 6.30
CA PRO A 70 0.85 37.06 5.04
C PRO A 70 -0.08 36.48 3.97
N CYS A 71 -0.33 35.16 3.99
CA CYS A 71 -1.29 34.53 3.09
C CYS A 71 -2.73 34.95 3.40
N LEU A 72 -3.10 35.11 4.68
CA LEU A 72 -4.44 35.58 5.07
C LEU A 72 -4.62 37.05 4.71
N ASP A 73 -3.59 37.88 4.90
CA ASP A 73 -3.62 39.30 4.52
C ASP A 73 -3.79 39.47 3.01
N LEU A 74 -3.06 38.68 2.21
CA LEU A 74 -3.20 38.67 0.76
C LEU A 74 -4.60 38.20 0.34
N LEU A 75 -5.12 37.14 0.99
CA LEU A 75 -6.43 36.59 0.70
C LEU A 75 -7.55 37.60 1.04
N TYR A 76 -7.45 38.31 2.16
CA TYR A 76 -8.39 39.35 2.56
C TYR A 76 -8.42 40.52 1.56
N ASN A 77 -7.24 41.01 1.17
CA ASN A 77 -7.12 42.23 0.36
C ASN A 77 -7.37 41.98 -1.14
N HIS A 78 -7.08 40.77 -1.64
CA HIS A 78 -7.00 40.51 -3.09
C HIS A 78 -7.77 39.25 -3.56
N LEU A 79 -8.73 38.74 -2.77
CA LEU A 79 -9.48 37.50 -3.08
C LEU A 79 -9.94 37.39 -4.54
N HIS A 80 -10.68 38.39 -5.02
CA HIS A 80 -11.24 38.38 -6.38
C HIS A 80 -10.15 38.41 -7.46
N LYS A 81 -9.07 39.14 -7.21
CA LYS A 81 -7.94 39.16 -8.15
C LYS A 81 -7.23 37.81 -8.20
N LEU A 82 -7.09 37.14 -7.06
CA LEU A 82 -6.53 35.79 -7.00
C LEU A 82 -7.43 34.77 -7.73
N PHE A 83 -8.75 34.94 -7.71
CA PHE A 83 -9.68 34.13 -8.51
C PHE A 83 -9.44 34.31 -10.02
N GLU A 84 -9.34 35.55 -10.48
CA GLU A 84 -9.02 35.86 -11.89
C GLU A 84 -7.68 35.25 -12.31
N LEU A 85 -6.63 35.41 -11.50
CA LEU A 85 -5.30 34.88 -11.77
C LEU A 85 -5.29 33.35 -11.77
N THR A 86 -6.03 32.70 -10.85
CA THR A 86 -6.18 31.24 -10.82
C THR A 86 -6.80 30.74 -12.12
N THR A 87 -7.86 31.39 -12.58
CA THR A 87 -8.52 31.04 -13.85
C THR A 87 -7.62 31.30 -15.07
N ALA A 88 -6.88 32.41 -15.06
CA ALA A 88 -5.94 32.79 -16.13
C ALA A 88 -4.64 31.96 -16.11
N LYS A 89 -4.40 31.18 -15.05
CA LYS A 89 -3.16 30.42 -14.82
C LYS A 89 -1.92 31.30 -14.73
N GLN A 90 -2.07 32.50 -14.18
CA GLN A 90 -1.00 33.48 -14.03
C GLN A 90 -0.54 33.56 -12.58
N LEU A 91 0.76 33.79 -12.38
CA LEU A 91 1.32 34.01 -11.05
C LEU A 91 1.04 35.46 -10.59
N PRO A 92 0.69 35.69 -9.32
CA PRO A 92 0.52 37.04 -8.77
C PRO A 92 1.74 37.96 -8.92
N GLY A 93 2.92 37.35 -9.05
CA GLY A 93 4.24 37.92 -9.39
C GLY A 93 4.26 39.18 -10.24
N GLU A 94 3.46 39.18 -11.30
CA GLU A 94 3.51 40.18 -12.37
C GLU A 94 2.47 41.29 -12.21
N THR A 95 1.51 41.14 -11.28
CA THR A 95 0.28 41.98 -11.24
C THR A 95 -0.02 42.55 -9.86
N LEU A 96 0.46 41.92 -8.79
CA LEU A 96 0.24 42.36 -7.42
C LEU A 96 1.59 42.65 -6.75
N SER A 97 1.64 43.70 -5.91
CA SER A 97 2.73 43.85 -4.96
C SER A 97 2.45 42.93 -3.77
N PHE A 98 3.37 42.04 -3.46
CA PHE A 98 3.22 41.06 -2.38
C PHE A 98 4.50 40.95 -1.57
N ASP A 99 4.36 40.39 -0.38
CA ASP A 99 5.46 40.11 0.53
C ASP A 99 6.43 39.09 -0.08
N GLU A 100 7.74 39.41 -0.14
CA GLU A 100 8.79 38.53 -0.68
C GLU A 100 8.89 37.17 0.04
N ARG A 101 8.21 37.01 1.17
CA ARG A 101 8.12 35.76 1.93
C ARG A 101 7.08 34.78 1.38
N LEU A 102 6.24 35.21 0.43
CA LEU A 102 5.22 34.40 -0.23
C LEU A 102 5.77 33.68 -1.46
N ASN A 103 5.45 32.39 -1.56
CA ASN A 103 5.70 31.56 -2.73
C ASN A 103 4.37 31.23 -3.41
N PHE A 104 4.37 31.23 -4.74
CA PHE A 104 3.20 30.96 -5.56
C PHE A 104 3.44 29.78 -6.50
N TYR A 105 2.47 28.88 -6.59
CA TYR A 105 2.51 27.74 -7.49
C TYR A 105 1.20 27.61 -8.24
N VAL A 106 1.25 27.54 -9.56
CA VAL A 106 0.09 27.19 -10.39
C VAL A 106 0.16 25.71 -10.73
N GLN A 107 -0.94 25.00 -10.51
CA GLN A 107 -1.10 23.60 -10.81
C GLN A 107 -2.31 23.38 -11.71
N GLU A 108 -2.17 22.45 -12.65
CA GLU A 108 -3.27 22.01 -13.51
C GLU A 108 -3.79 20.67 -13.00
N ILE A 109 -5.02 20.68 -12.47
CA ILE A 109 -5.66 19.47 -11.95
C ILE A 109 -6.64 18.95 -13.00
N GLU A 110 -6.50 17.70 -13.43
CA GLU A 110 -7.49 17.07 -14.29
C GLU A 110 -8.87 17.07 -13.60
N SER A 111 -9.90 17.57 -14.28
CA SER A 111 -11.28 17.69 -13.78
C SER A 111 -11.97 16.36 -13.43
N LYS A 112 -11.29 15.23 -13.63
CA LYS A 112 -11.90 13.89 -13.52
C LYS A 112 -12.54 13.63 -12.15
N ARG A 113 -12.18 14.40 -11.10
CA ARG A 113 -12.53 14.12 -9.69
C ARG A 113 -12.58 15.35 -8.76
N LEU A 114 -12.73 16.57 -9.27
CA LEU A 114 -13.15 17.70 -8.44
C LEU A 114 -14.68 17.72 -8.43
N LEU A 115 -15.33 18.04 -7.31
CA LEU A 115 -16.76 17.83 -7.09
C LEU A 115 -17.65 18.20 -8.31
N PRO A 116 -18.66 17.37 -8.65
CA PRO A 116 -19.81 17.88 -9.38
C PRO A 116 -20.60 18.78 -8.41
N LEU A 117 -20.40 20.10 -8.51
CA LEU A 117 -21.19 21.08 -7.74
C LEU A 117 -22.69 20.85 -7.95
N ASP A 118 -23.09 20.47 -9.18
CA ASP A 118 -24.45 20.03 -9.49
C ASP A 118 -24.54 18.50 -9.57
N LEU A 119 -25.02 17.89 -8.49
CA LEU A 119 -25.23 16.44 -8.43
C LEU A 119 -26.43 15.97 -9.28
N SER A 120 -27.27 16.87 -9.79
CA SER A 120 -28.38 16.50 -10.70
C SER A 120 -27.88 15.96 -12.05
N ILE A 121 -26.61 16.22 -12.39
CA ILE A 121 -25.93 15.65 -13.55
C ILE A 121 -25.72 14.13 -13.39
N ILE A 122 -25.64 13.63 -12.15
CA ILE A 122 -25.38 12.23 -11.84
C ILE A 122 -26.67 11.43 -11.96
N ARG A 123 -26.91 10.84 -13.14
CA ARG A 123 -28.09 10.01 -13.41
C ARG A 123 -28.17 8.78 -12.49
N PRO A 124 -29.38 8.39 -12.03
CA PRO A 124 -29.59 7.19 -11.21
C PRO A 124 -29.16 5.92 -11.95
N LEU A 125 -28.93 4.85 -11.20
CA LEU A 125 -28.71 3.52 -11.76
C LEU A 125 -30.06 2.93 -12.21
N GLU A 126 -30.18 2.62 -13.50
CA GLU A 126 -31.38 1.98 -14.06
C GLU A 126 -31.43 0.48 -13.78
N LYS A 127 -30.25 -0.15 -13.62
CA LYS A 127 -30.09 -1.57 -13.28
C LYS A 127 -28.88 -1.75 -12.39
N GLU A 128 -28.90 -2.80 -11.58
CA GLU A 128 -27.75 -3.13 -10.75
C GLU A 128 -26.54 -3.51 -11.64
N PRO A 129 -25.36 -2.90 -11.42
CA PRO A 129 -24.18 -3.23 -12.21
C PRO A 129 -23.66 -4.63 -11.85
N LYS A 130 -23.24 -5.40 -12.86
CA LYS A 130 -22.56 -6.71 -12.64
C LYS A 130 -21.31 -6.61 -11.77
N LYS A 131 -20.65 -5.45 -11.78
CA LYS A 131 -19.49 -5.14 -10.93
C LYS A 131 -19.64 -3.74 -10.35
N TRP A 132 -19.63 -3.66 -9.03
CA TRP A 132 -19.64 -2.38 -8.33
C TRP A 132 -18.29 -1.67 -8.50
N THR A 133 -18.36 -0.38 -8.76
CA THR A 133 -17.21 0.51 -8.91
C THR A 133 -17.47 1.78 -8.11
N ILE A 134 -16.43 2.55 -7.79
CA ILE A 134 -16.58 3.84 -7.09
C ILE A 134 -17.62 4.74 -7.80
N PRO A 135 -17.60 4.92 -9.14
CA PRO A 135 -18.67 5.65 -9.84
C PRO A 135 -20.08 5.09 -9.63
N HIS A 136 -20.24 3.76 -9.56
CA HIS A 136 -21.55 3.15 -9.28
C HIS A 136 -22.02 3.44 -7.85
N VAL A 137 -21.10 3.38 -6.86
CA VAL A 137 -21.39 3.73 -5.46
C VAL A 137 -21.79 5.20 -5.33
N ILE A 138 -21.01 6.10 -5.95
CA ILE A 138 -21.33 7.54 -6.00
C ILE A 138 -22.72 7.74 -6.59
N ARG A 139 -23.04 7.12 -7.73
CA ARG A 139 -24.37 7.23 -8.37
C ARG A 139 -25.49 6.72 -7.46
N ALA A 140 -25.31 5.56 -6.84
CA ALA A 140 -26.32 4.95 -5.97
C ALA A 140 -26.59 5.83 -4.74
N ILE A 141 -25.54 6.27 -4.03
CA ILE A 141 -25.66 7.07 -2.82
C ILE A 141 -26.22 8.45 -3.12
N VAL A 142 -25.73 9.12 -4.18
CA VAL A 142 -26.19 10.45 -4.58
C VAL A 142 -27.69 10.46 -4.92
N ASN A 143 -28.19 9.38 -5.54
CA ASN A 143 -29.59 9.22 -5.94
C ASN A 143 -30.47 8.51 -4.90
N GLY A 144 -29.98 8.23 -3.69
CA GLY A 144 -30.77 7.58 -2.64
C GLY A 144 -31.10 6.11 -2.89
N GLN A 145 -30.39 5.44 -3.81
CA GLN A 145 -30.60 4.04 -4.18
C GLN A 145 -29.86 3.08 -3.22
N TYR A 146 -29.99 3.31 -1.91
CA TYR A 146 -29.31 2.53 -0.87
C TYR A 146 -30.14 2.43 0.41
N LYS A 147 -29.80 1.45 1.25
CA LYS A 147 -30.26 1.26 2.63
C LYS A 147 -29.07 0.98 3.55
N ASN A 148 -29.19 1.34 4.82
CA ASN A 148 -28.22 1.03 5.88
C ASN A 148 -26.78 1.46 5.54
N LEU A 149 -26.59 2.71 5.07
CA LEU A 149 -25.25 3.24 4.84
C LEU A 149 -24.56 3.48 6.18
N ARG A 150 -23.54 2.68 6.49
CA ARG A 150 -22.85 2.74 7.78
C ARG A 150 -21.35 2.55 7.66
N CYS A 151 -20.62 3.11 8.62
CA CYS A 151 -19.22 2.80 8.86
C CYS A 151 -19.15 1.55 9.76
N LYS A 152 -18.53 0.49 9.24
CA LYS A 152 -18.37 -0.80 9.94
C LYS A 152 -17.25 -0.73 10.98
N TYR A 153 -16.15 -0.06 10.66
CA TYR A 153 -15.05 0.27 11.58
C TYR A 153 -14.10 1.29 10.92
N ARG A 154 -13.44 2.11 11.75
CA ARG A 154 -12.34 3.01 11.36
C ARG A 154 -11.10 2.68 12.21
N HIS A 155 -9.98 2.40 11.55
CA HIS A 155 -8.67 2.27 12.18
C HIS A 155 -8.04 3.67 12.34
N LEU A 156 -7.38 3.93 13.47
CA LEU A 156 -6.47 5.06 13.68
C LEU A 156 -5.06 4.49 13.83
N ASP A 157 -4.08 5.09 13.17
CA ASP A 157 -2.71 4.55 13.02
C ASP A 157 -2.02 4.24 14.36
N ASP A 158 -2.43 4.91 15.45
CA ASP A 158 -1.72 4.87 16.75
C ASP A 158 -2.49 4.22 17.92
N THR A 159 -3.77 3.84 17.77
CA THR A 159 -4.53 3.17 18.86
C THR A 159 -5.50 2.14 18.33
N CYS A 160 -5.41 0.90 18.83
CA CYS A 160 -6.34 -0.21 18.54
C CYS A 160 -7.71 -0.03 19.21
N GLN A 161 -8.38 1.10 19.01
CA GLN A 161 -9.76 1.34 19.45
C GLN A 161 -10.66 1.56 18.23
N ASP A 162 -11.80 0.85 18.22
CA ASP A 162 -12.86 0.95 17.21
C ASP A 162 -13.59 2.30 17.33
N PHE A 163 -13.03 3.38 16.77
CA PHE A 163 -13.72 4.66 16.68
C PHE A 163 -14.66 4.70 15.47
N GLY A 164 -15.79 5.41 15.58
CA GLY A 164 -16.63 5.79 14.43
C GLY A 164 -17.56 4.72 13.85
N ARG A 165 -17.83 3.61 14.56
CA ARG A 165 -18.91 2.69 14.17
C ARG A 165 -20.26 3.39 14.26
N GLY A 166 -21.02 3.39 13.18
CA GLY A 166 -22.33 4.05 13.17
C GLY A 166 -22.89 4.29 11.78
N GLU A 167 -24.14 4.72 11.74
CA GLU A 167 -24.80 5.16 10.52
C GLU A 167 -24.14 6.44 9.98
N ILE A 168 -23.96 6.51 8.67
CA ILE A 168 -23.46 7.71 8.00
C ILE A 168 -24.66 8.64 7.78
N LEU A 169 -24.85 9.57 8.71
CA LEU A 169 -25.96 10.53 8.70
C LEU A 169 -25.87 11.55 7.56
N GLU A 170 -24.65 11.79 7.05
CA GLU A 170 -24.40 12.68 5.91
C GLU A 170 -23.78 11.93 4.71
N PRO A 171 -24.59 11.23 3.90
CA PRO A 171 -24.14 10.47 2.75
C PRO A 171 -23.37 11.29 1.71
N ILE A 172 -23.62 12.59 1.66
CA ILE A 172 -23.07 13.49 0.64
C ILE A 172 -21.69 13.98 1.01
N SER A 173 -21.51 14.40 2.26
CA SER A 173 -20.21 14.69 2.85
C SER A 173 -19.28 13.46 2.75
N PHE A 174 -19.84 12.26 2.97
CA PHE A 174 -19.13 11.00 2.76
C PHE A 174 -18.69 10.78 1.30
N ILE A 175 -19.59 10.96 0.33
CA ILE A 175 -19.26 10.83 -1.10
C ILE A 175 -18.21 11.86 -1.54
N GLN A 176 -18.29 13.09 -1.01
CA GLN A 176 -17.33 14.14 -1.29
C GLN A 176 -15.90 13.71 -0.91
N GLY A 177 -15.71 13.13 0.29
CA GLY A 177 -14.40 12.63 0.72
C GLY A 177 -13.80 11.58 -0.22
N ILE A 178 -14.63 10.70 -0.79
CA ILE A 178 -14.20 9.66 -1.74
C ILE A 178 -13.81 10.28 -3.08
N VAL A 179 -14.58 11.25 -3.56
CA VAL A 179 -14.34 11.90 -4.85
C VAL A 179 -13.06 12.71 -4.81
N GLU A 180 -12.84 13.48 -3.75
CA GLU A 180 -11.67 14.36 -3.61
C GLU A 180 -10.37 13.60 -3.30
N SER A 181 -10.44 12.50 -2.57
CA SER A 181 -9.30 11.65 -2.21
C SER A 181 -9.49 10.22 -2.75
N PRO A 182 -9.50 10.02 -4.07
CA PRO A 182 -9.88 8.75 -4.70
C PRO A 182 -8.81 7.66 -4.57
N SER A 183 -7.57 8.04 -4.25
CA SER A 183 -6.47 7.11 -3.99
C SER A 183 -6.74 6.39 -2.68
N GLY A 184 -6.81 5.06 -2.70
CA GLY A 184 -7.07 4.29 -1.49
C GLY A 184 -8.41 3.57 -1.49
N TRP A 185 -9.40 4.06 -2.23
CA TRP A 185 -10.74 3.50 -2.16
C TRP A 185 -10.90 2.29 -3.08
N TRP A 186 -11.56 1.26 -2.58
CA TRP A 186 -11.96 0.10 -3.35
C TRP A 186 -13.37 -0.34 -2.94
N VAL A 187 -14.06 -0.98 -3.89
CA VAL A 187 -15.43 -1.43 -3.73
C VAL A 187 -15.51 -2.92 -4.02
N SER A 188 -16.22 -3.63 -3.19
CA SER A 188 -16.62 -5.03 -3.39
C SER A 188 -18.09 -5.21 -3.07
N LYS A 189 -18.68 -6.27 -3.62
CA LYS A 189 -19.99 -6.75 -3.21
C LYS A 189 -19.78 -8.06 -2.48
N ASN A 190 -20.37 -8.19 -1.30
CA ASN A 190 -20.35 -9.41 -0.51
C ASN A 190 -21.48 -10.35 -0.98
N ASN A 191 -21.39 -11.64 -0.61
CA ASN A 191 -22.36 -12.66 -1.01
C ASN A 191 -23.77 -12.41 -0.44
N ASP A 192 -23.88 -11.67 0.66
CA ASP A 192 -25.15 -11.25 1.29
C ASP A 192 -25.85 -10.10 0.54
N GLY A 193 -25.28 -9.62 -0.56
CA GLY A 193 -25.81 -8.51 -1.35
C GLY A 193 -25.36 -7.12 -0.89
N THR A 194 -24.61 -7.01 0.22
CA THR A 194 -24.08 -5.74 0.71
C THR A 194 -22.91 -5.26 -0.15
N VAL A 195 -22.86 -3.96 -0.41
CA VAL A 195 -21.76 -3.31 -1.13
C VAL A 195 -20.85 -2.66 -0.10
N THR A 196 -19.61 -3.16 -0.03
CA THR A 196 -18.56 -2.65 0.84
C THR A 196 -17.67 -1.66 0.09
N LEU A 197 -17.36 -0.55 0.75
CA LEU A 197 -16.56 0.55 0.28
C LEU A 197 -15.50 0.86 1.34
N CYS A 198 -14.26 0.50 1.05
CA CYS A 198 -13.15 0.58 2.00
C CYS A 198 -12.06 1.50 1.47
N CYS A 199 -11.39 2.23 2.35
CA CYS A 199 -10.13 2.91 2.04
C CYS A 199 -8.93 2.05 2.51
N HIS A 200 -7.80 2.11 1.80
CA HIS A 200 -6.63 1.26 2.04
C HIS A 200 -5.97 1.43 3.41
N SER A 201 -6.36 2.47 4.15
CA SER A 201 -5.63 2.86 5.35
C SER A 201 -6.50 2.83 6.60
N PHE A 202 -7.80 3.17 6.55
CA PHE A 202 -8.53 3.47 7.79
C PHE A 202 -10.02 3.07 7.82
N ASP A 203 -10.82 3.30 6.78
CA ASP A 203 -12.29 3.20 6.82
C ASP A 203 -12.84 1.97 6.09
N SER A 204 -13.74 1.22 6.74
CA SER A 204 -14.59 0.21 6.09
C SER A 204 -16.05 0.60 6.21
N ASN A 205 -16.72 0.84 5.07
CA ASN A 205 -18.12 1.28 5.01
C ASN A 205 -18.94 0.28 4.20
N GLU A 206 -20.24 0.21 4.44
CA GLU A 206 -21.13 -0.69 3.70
C GLU A 206 -22.54 -0.10 3.54
N PHE A 207 -23.23 -0.51 2.49
CA PHE A 207 -24.65 -0.22 2.26
C PHE A 207 -25.31 -1.36 1.45
N ILE A 208 -26.63 -1.43 1.48
CA ILE A 208 -27.43 -2.36 0.67
C ILE A 208 -28.02 -1.59 -0.52
N PRO A 209 -27.76 -1.97 -1.77
CA PRO A 209 -28.29 -1.25 -2.93
C PRO A 209 -29.79 -1.49 -3.09
N VAL A 210 -30.54 -0.42 -3.39
CA VAL A 210 -31.99 -0.47 -3.69
C VAL A 210 -32.21 0.10 -5.08
N ILE A 211 -32.16 -0.77 -6.09
CA ILE A 211 -32.34 -0.42 -7.50
C ILE A 211 -33.57 -1.18 -8.01
N ALA A 212 -34.52 -0.46 -8.64
CA ALA A 212 -35.71 -1.08 -9.20
C ALA A 212 -35.33 -2.10 -10.29
N LYS A 213 -35.86 -3.33 -10.21
CA LYS A 213 -35.64 -4.36 -11.25
C LYS A 213 -36.52 -4.07 -12.47
N PRO A 214 -36.01 -4.19 -13.71
CA PRO A 214 -36.85 -4.10 -14.90
C PRO A 214 -37.78 -5.33 -15.01
N LYS A 215 -39.04 -5.11 -15.40
CA LYS A 215 -40.13 -6.12 -15.56
C LYS A 215 -39.87 -7.23 -16.61
N ASN A 216 -38.66 -7.40 -17.15
CA ASN A 216 -38.38 -8.27 -18.30
C ASN A 216 -37.52 -9.51 -18.01
N GLU A 217 -37.18 -9.79 -16.75
CA GLU A 217 -36.39 -11.00 -16.39
C GLU A 217 -37.25 -12.23 -16.04
N GLU A 218 -38.56 -12.09 -15.84
CA GLU A 218 -39.46 -13.22 -15.55
C GLU A 218 -39.71 -14.15 -16.76
N LYS A 219 -39.42 -13.72 -17.99
CA LYS A 219 -39.57 -14.55 -19.20
C LYS A 219 -38.34 -15.38 -19.57
N LYS A 220 -37.22 -15.24 -18.86
CA LYS A 220 -35.97 -15.97 -19.16
C LYS A 220 -35.75 -17.22 -18.29
N LEU A 221 -36.47 -17.32 -17.18
CA LEU A 221 -36.44 -18.50 -16.30
C LEU A 221 -37.26 -19.69 -16.85
N SER A 222 -38.18 -19.48 -17.79
CA SER A 222 -38.98 -20.57 -18.38
C SER A 222 -38.33 -21.29 -19.56
N SER A 223 -37.18 -20.81 -20.06
CA SER A 223 -36.44 -21.44 -21.17
C SER A 223 -35.18 -22.21 -20.73
N ILE A 224 -34.83 -22.16 -19.44
CA ILE A 224 -33.66 -22.88 -18.89
C ILE A 224 -34.06 -24.26 -18.36
N VAL A 225 -35.33 -24.47 -18.01
CA VAL A 225 -35.87 -25.76 -17.50
C VAL A 225 -36.10 -26.81 -18.60
N LYS A 226 -35.67 -26.56 -19.85
CA LYS A 226 -35.73 -27.54 -20.96
C LYS A 226 -34.37 -27.92 -21.56
N ALA A 227 -33.27 -27.48 -20.96
CA ALA A 227 -31.91 -27.84 -21.39
C ALA A 227 -31.16 -28.75 -20.39
N GLU A 228 -31.75 -29.07 -19.23
CA GLU A 228 -31.17 -30.02 -18.25
C GLU A 228 -31.68 -31.46 -18.46
N LYS A 229 -31.71 -31.93 -19.71
CA LYS A 229 -32.07 -33.33 -20.00
C LYS A 229 -31.26 -34.01 -21.10
N ILE A 230 -30.11 -33.45 -21.48
CA ILE A 230 -29.14 -34.10 -22.37
C ILE A 230 -27.75 -33.73 -21.88
N GLU A 231 -27.21 -34.58 -21.01
CA GLU A 231 -25.81 -34.99 -20.84
C GLU A 231 -25.71 -35.70 -19.47
N ALA A 232 -26.53 -36.73 -19.35
CA ALA A 232 -26.38 -37.82 -18.39
C ALA A 232 -26.06 -39.06 -19.24
N GLU A 233 -24.90 -39.04 -19.91
CA GLU A 233 -24.34 -40.19 -20.64
C GLU A 233 -22.90 -39.85 -21.07
N ALA A 234 -22.01 -39.85 -20.09
CA ALA A 234 -20.58 -40.12 -20.25
C ALA A 234 -20.06 -40.60 -18.89
N ASN A 235 -20.67 -41.67 -18.39
CA ASN A 235 -20.19 -42.37 -17.22
C ASN A 235 -19.90 -43.81 -17.65
N GLU A 236 -18.67 -44.04 -18.10
CA GLU A 236 -18.07 -45.37 -18.18
C GLU A 236 -16.59 -45.27 -17.81
N GLN A 237 -16.31 -45.80 -16.61
CA GLN A 237 -15.08 -46.48 -16.18
C GLN A 237 -13.74 -45.73 -16.28
N LYS A 238 -13.32 -45.15 -15.14
CA LYS A 238 -11.97 -45.36 -14.60
C LYS A 238 -12.00 -45.45 -13.07
N ASP A 239 -11.56 -46.59 -12.56
CA ASP A 239 -11.28 -46.81 -11.14
C ASP A 239 -10.27 -45.77 -10.60
N GLY A 240 -10.60 -45.14 -9.47
CA GLY A 240 -9.64 -44.37 -8.66
C GLY A 240 -9.66 -42.83 -8.77
N GLU A 241 -10.68 -42.20 -9.37
CA GLU A 241 -10.77 -40.73 -9.41
C GLU A 241 -11.51 -40.14 -8.20
N LEU A 242 -10.81 -39.28 -7.46
CA LEU A 242 -11.32 -38.52 -6.31
C LEU A 242 -12.52 -37.65 -6.74
N ALA A 243 -13.66 -37.78 -6.06
CA ALA A 243 -14.86 -37.01 -6.42
C ALA A 243 -14.65 -35.51 -6.18
N ILE A 244 -15.34 -34.65 -6.95
CA ILE A 244 -15.22 -33.18 -6.82
C ILE A 244 -15.59 -32.70 -5.42
N GLU A 245 -16.62 -33.30 -4.81
CA GLU A 245 -17.05 -32.96 -3.44
C GLU A 245 -15.98 -33.30 -2.41
N GLU A 246 -15.38 -34.49 -2.51
CA GLU A 246 -14.26 -34.92 -1.67
C GLU A 246 -13.04 -33.99 -1.86
N ALA A 247 -12.74 -33.59 -3.09
CA ALA A 247 -11.67 -32.65 -3.39
C ALA A 247 -11.92 -31.29 -2.73
N GLN A 248 -13.15 -30.77 -2.82
CA GLN A 248 -13.53 -29.51 -2.17
C GLN A 248 -13.43 -29.59 -0.65
N GLU A 249 -13.78 -30.74 -0.04
CA GLU A 249 -13.65 -30.95 1.40
C GLU A 249 -12.18 -30.96 1.84
N ILE A 250 -11.30 -31.66 1.11
CA ILE A 250 -9.84 -31.64 1.36
C ILE A 250 -9.30 -30.21 1.30
N LEU A 251 -9.64 -29.46 0.25
CA LEU A 251 -9.19 -28.08 0.10
C LEU A 251 -9.69 -27.17 1.21
N LYS A 252 -10.94 -27.36 1.63
CA LYS A 252 -11.55 -26.63 2.76
C LYS A 252 -10.84 -26.91 4.08
N ASN A 253 -10.48 -28.17 4.33
CA ASN A 253 -9.71 -28.59 5.51
C ASN A 253 -8.26 -28.08 5.49
N GLU A 254 -7.73 -27.74 4.31
CA GLU A 254 -6.43 -27.07 4.16
C GLU A 254 -6.52 -25.52 4.09
N GLY A 255 -7.72 -24.97 4.16
CA GLY A 255 -7.95 -23.53 4.09
C GLY A 255 -7.65 -22.94 2.72
N ILE A 256 -7.80 -23.74 1.66
CA ILE A 256 -7.65 -23.36 0.25
C ILE A 256 -9.02 -23.08 -0.34
N GLN A 257 -9.10 -22.01 -1.12
CA GLN A 257 -10.30 -21.59 -1.81
C GLN A 257 -9.98 -21.41 -3.29
N ILE A 258 -10.89 -21.89 -4.14
CA ILE A 258 -10.78 -21.80 -5.60
C ILE A 258 -12.03 -21.11 -6.11
N GLU A 259 -11.86 -20.04 -6.88
CA GLU A 259 -12.95 -19.31 -7.50
C GLU A 259 -12.75 -19.20 -9.01
N GLU A 260 -13.81 -19.51 -9.75
CA GLU A 260 -13.88 -19.20 -11.17
C GLU A 260 -14.12 -17.70 -11.37
N THR A 261 -13.23 -17.06 -12.12
CA THR A 261 -13.32 -15.62 -12.44
C THR A 261 -13.15 -15.37 -13.93
N MET A 262 -13.59 -14.20 -14.38
CA MET A 262 -13.39 -13.75 -15.76
C MET A 262 -12.40 -12.60 -15.82
N THR A 263 -11.47 -12.64 -16.78
CA THR A 263 -10.54 -11.52 -17.00
C THR A 263 -11.27 -10.25 -17.45
N THR A 264 -10.70 -9.11 -17.05
CA THR A 264 -11.14 -7.78 -17.50
C THR A 264 -10.06 -7.18 -18.40
N PRO A 265 -10.09 -7.44 -19.72
CA PRO A 265 -9.06 -6.98 -20.63
C PRO A 265 -9.02 -5.45 -20.72
N LYS A 266 -7.81 -4.87 -20.68
CA LYS A 266 -7.60 -3.42 -20.85
C LYS A 266 -7.98 -2.90 -22.24
N LYS A 267 -7.95 -3.77 -23.26
CA LYS A 267 -8.29 -3.47 -24.65
C LYS A 267 -9.69 -3.98 -24.94
N SER A 268 -10.58 -3.10 -25.41
CA SER A 268 -12.01 -3.37 -25.60
C SER A 268 -12.32 -4.52 -26.57
N TRP A 269 -11.44 -4.77 -27.55
CA TRP A 269 -11.62 -5.85 -28.53
C TRP A 269 -11.14 -7.23 -28.07
N LYS A 270 -10.44 -7.31 -26.92
CA LYS A 270 -10.07 -8.61 -26.35
C LYS A 270 -11.26 -9.18 -25.58
N ARG A 271 -11.60 -10.44 -25.85
CA ARG A 271 -12.67 -11.13 -25.13
C ARG A 271 -12.19 -11.53 -23.71
N PRO A 272 -13.04 -11.37 -22.68
CA PRO A 272 -12.82 -11.99 -21.38
C PRO A 272 -12.59 -13.49 -21.50
N ARG A 273 -11.55 -13.97 -20.84
CA ARG A 273 -11.19 -15.39 -20.66
C ARG A 273 -11.47 -15.82 -19.21
N LYS A 274 -11.89 -17.08 -19.04
CA LYS A 274 -12.05 -17.78 -17.76
C LYS A 274 -10.68 -17.98 -17.10
N VAL A 275 -10.64 -17.83 -15.78
CA VAL A 275 -9.45 -18.01 -14.95
C VAL A 275 -9.87 -18.53 -13.59
N TRP A 276 -9.22 -19.59 -13.14
CA TRP A 276 -9.41 -20.12 -11.80
C TRP A 276 -8.40 -19.47 -10.87
N GLN A 277 -8.89 -18.82 -9.82
CA GLN A 277 -8.07 -18.15 -8.81
C GLN A 277 -8.00 -19.02 -7.57
N VAL A 278 -6.80 -19.35 -7.14
CA VAL A 278 -6.52 -20.12 -5.93
C VAL A 278 -5.96 -19.17 -4.87
N PHE A 279 -6.60 -19.16 -3.70
CA PHE A 279 -6.29 -18.27 -2.59
C PHE A 279 -6.59 -18.94 -1.23
N GLY A 280 -6.41 -18.19 -0.14
CA GLY A 280 -6.43 -18.73 1.22
C GLY A 280 -5.01 -19.07 1.72
N ARG A 281 -4.87 -20.15 2.50
CA ARG A 281 -3.60 -20.58 3.09
C ARG A 281 -2.72 -21.32 2.08
N THR A 282 -2.19 -20.60 1.10
CA THR A 282 -1.37 -21.19 0.02
C THR A 282 0.14 -21.31 0.33
N ASN A 283 0.59 -20.85 1.50
CA ASN A 283 1.99 -20.97 1.91
C ASN A 283 2.37 -22.45 2.07
N GLY A 284 3.50 -22.86 1.49
CA GLY A 284 3.97 -24.25 1.50
C GLY A 284 3.39 -25.12 0.39
N LEU A 285 2.51 -24.57 -0.46
CA LEU A 285 1.94 -25.26 -1.63
C LEU A 285 2.42 -24.65 -2.95
N GLU A 286 3.34 -23.70 -2.91
CA GLU A 286 3.73 -22.93 -4.10
C GLU A 286 4.36 -23.77 -5.21
N GLU A 287 5.18 -24.77 -4.85
CA GLU A 287 5.81 -25.66 -5.83
C GLU A 287 4.77 -26.57 -6.47
N ILE A 288 3.92 -27.22 -5.67
CA ILE A 288 2.76 -27.99 -6.13
C ILE A 288 1.93 -27.19 -7.14
N LEU A 289 1.55 -25.95 -6.77
CA LEU A 289 0.75 -25.11 -7.66
C LEU A 289 1.51 -24.75 -8.95
N HIS A 290 2.82 -24.52 -8.89
CA HIS A 290 3.63 -24.22 -10.07
C HIS A 290 3.81 -25.43 -10.98
N ASP A 291 3.94 -26.63 -10.42
CA ASP A 291 4.10 -27.88 -11.17
C ASP A 291 2.80 -28.30 -11.85
N LEU A 292 1.65 -28.02 -11.21
CA LEU A 292 0.32 -28.12 -11.82
C LEU A 292 0.04 -27.04 -12.89
N GLY A 293 1.02 -26.18 -13.22
CA GLY A 293 0.91 -25.24 -14.34
C GLY A 293 0.30 -23.88 -13.99
N CYS A 294 0.25 -23.49 -12.72
CA CYS A 294 -0.23 -22.15 -12.37
C CYS A 294 0.69 -21.06 -12.93
N SER A 295 0.11 -19.87 -13.15
CA SER A 295 0.88 -18.72 -13.63
C SER A 295 1.98 -18.32 -12.64
N ARG A 296 3.20 -18.10 -13.14
CA ARG A 296 4.32 -17.53 -12.37
C ARG A 296 4.03 -16.13 -11.81
N ARG A 297 3.05 -15.42 -12.36
CA ARG A 297 2.61 -14.11 -11.86
C ARG A 297 1.37 -14.29 -10.99
N ARG A 298 1.44 -13.80 -9.76
CA ARG A 298 0.27 -13.76 -8.86
C ARG A 298 -0.62 -12.58 -9.20
N TYR A 299 -1.94 -12.80 -9.23
CA TYR A 299 -2.92 -11.73 -9.37
C TYR A 299 -3.44 -11.34 -7.98
N ARG A 300 -3.08 -10.15 -7.50
CA ARG A 300 -3.46 -9.67 -6.15
C ARG A 300 -3.12 -10.67 -5.02
N GLY A 301 -2.03 -11.42 -5.18
CA GLY A 301 -1.61 -12.46 -4.23
C GLY A 301 -2.13 -13.87 -4.52
N MET A 302 -3.11 -14.02 -5.42
CA MET A 302 -3.72 -15.30 -5.80
C MET A 302 -2.94 -15.99 -6.91
N PHE A 303 -2.99 -17.31 -6.94
CA PHE A 303 -2.49 -18.13 -8.04
C PHE A 303 -3.56 -18.26 -9.11
N SER A 304 -3.16 -18.25 -10.39
CA SER A 304 -4.11 -18.26 -11.50
C SER A 304 -3.85 -19.45 -12.43
N PHE A 305 -4.89 -20.25 -12.69
CA PHE A 305 -4.91 -21.31 -13.68
C PHE A 305 -5.83 -20.89 -14.84
N TRP A 306 -5.39 -21.18 -16.07
CA TRP A 306 -6.01 -20.64 -17.30
C TRP A 306 -6.63 -21.69 -18.20
N GLU A 307 -6.31 -22.96 -17.98
CA GLU A 307 -6.65 -24.06 -18.90
C GLU A 307 -7.86 -24.83 -18.39
N SER A 308 -7.75 -25.44 -17.21
CA SER A 308 -8.77 -26.29 -16.59
C SER A 308 -9.06 -25.89 -15.15
N ASP A 309 -10.12 -26.46 -14.57
CA ASP A 309 -10.39 -26.38 -13.13
C ASP A 309 -9.35 -27.19 -12.35
N PRO A 310 -8.50 -26.55 -11.53
CA PRO A 310 -7.43 -27.24 -10.83
C PRO A 310 -7.89 -27.92 -9.53
N THR A 311 -9.19 -27.92 -9.19
CA THR A 311 -9.72 -28.39 -7.91
C THR A 311 -9.29 -29.81 -7.56
N ILE A 312 -9.51 -30.77 -8.47
CA ILE A 312 -9.19 -32.18 -8.24
C ILE A 312 -7.67 -32.38 -8.18
N GLU A 313 -6.93 -31.77 -9.11
CA GLU A 313 -5.48 -31.90 -9.22
C GLU A 313 -4.76 -31.37 -7.98
N ILE A 314 -5.19 -30.22 -7.46
CA ILE A 314 -4.63 -29.63 -6.24
C ILE A 314 -4.97 -30.52 -5.03
N ALA A 315 -6.21 -31.00 -4.90
CA ALA A 315 -6.59 -31.86 -3.79
C ALA A 315 -5.81 -33.18 -3.77
N LYS A 316 -5.62 -33.80 -4.94
CA LYS A 316 -4.77 -34.99 -5.10
C LYS A 316 -3.32 -34.71 -4.70
N ALA A 317 -2.73 -33.64 -5.24
CA ALA A 317 -1.35 -33.27 -4.94
C ALA A 317 -1.12 -32.96 -3.45
N ILE A 318 -2.08 -32.30 -2.79
CA ILE A 318 -2.04 -32.07 -1.34
C ILE A 318 -2.10 -33.39 -0.57
N LYS A 319 -2.96 -34.34 -0.98
CA LYS A 319 -3.08 -35.64 -0.30
C LYS A 319 -1.82 -36.50 -0.46
N GLU A 320 -1.16 -36.41 -1.61
CA GLU A 320 0.04 -37.20 -1.94
C GLU A 320 1.32 -36.59 -1.35
N GLN A 321 1.51 -35.28 -1.51
CA GLN A 321 2.77 -34.61 -1.18
C GLN A 321 2.72 -33.88 0.17
N GLY A 322 1.52 -33.54 0.64
CA GLY A 322 1.35 -32.70 1.82
C GLY A 322 1.79 -31.26 1.60
N ARG A 323 1.69 -30.47 2.67
CA ARG A 323 2.24 -29.11 2.70
C ARG A 323 3.71 -29.17 3.11
N LEU A 324 4.56 -28.35 2.49
CA LEU A 324 5.94 -28.18 2.96
C LEU A 324 5.94 -27.73 4.43
N SER A 325 6.79 -28.36 5.23
CA SER A 325 6.98 -27.98 6.63
C SER A 325 7.43 -26.52 6.75
N PHE A 326 7.21 -25.89 7.91
CA PHE A 326 7.61 -24.50 8.09
C PHE A 326 9.12 -24.29 7.92
N VAL A 327 9.94 -25.30 8.27
CA VAL A 327 11.41 -25.26 8.08
C VAL A 327 11.75 -25.17 6.60
N GLU A 328 11.23 -26.11 5.79
CA GLU A 328 11.43 -26.12 4.33
C GLU A 328 10.90 -24.83 3.68
N GLN A 329 9.75 -24.32 4.15
CA GLN A 329 9.24 -23.03 3.70
C GLN A 329 10.21 -21.86 3.96
N GLN A 330 10.94 -21.87 5.08
CA GLN A 330 11.97 -20.86 5.36
C GLN A 330 13.19 -21.05 4.47
N GLU A 331 13.69 -22.28 4.31
CA GLU A 331 14.82 -22.59 3.42
C GLU A 331 14.54 -22.13 1.98
N ARG A 332 13.34 -22.42 1.45
CA ARG A 332 12.90 -21.94 0.14
C ARG A 332 12.82 -20.42 0.04
N LYS A 333 12.44 -19.72 1.12
CA LYS A 333 12.43 -18.26 1.15
C LYS A 333 13.86 -17.70 1.12
N GLU A 334 14.78 -18.34 1.83
CA GLU A 334 16.20 -18.00 1.87
C GLU A 334 16.84 -18.20 0.49
N GLU A 335 16.67 -19.37 -0.13
CA GLU A 335 17.18 -19.66 -1.48
C GLU A 335 16.64 -18.67 -2.54
N ARG A 336 15.37 -18.26 -2.43
CA ARG A 336 14.80 -17.22 -3.30
C ARG A 336 15.39 -15.84 -3.03
N ALA A 337 15.70 -15.52 -1.78
CA ALA A 337 16.34 -14.27 -1.41
C ALA A 337 17.80 -14.23 -1.89
N GLU A 338 18.55 -15.31 -1.76
CA GLU A 338 19.93 -15.47 -2.25
C GLU A 338 20.01 -15.29 -3.76
N ARG A 339 19.24 -16.07 -4.52
CA ARG A 339 19.17 -15.91 -5.99
C ARG A 339 18.78 -14.51 -6.42
N ARG A 340 17.99 -13.80 -5.61
CA ARG A 340 17.63 -12.40 -5.88
C ARG A 340 18.80 -11.45 -5.58
N ALA A 341 19.54 -11.66 -4.50
CA ALA A 341 20.74 -10.90 -4.17
C ALA A 341 21.81 -11.09 -5.25
N GLU A 342 22.09 -12.32 -5.66
CA GLU A 342 23.04 -12.65 -6.75
C GLU A 342 22.67 -11.96 -8.06
N ARG A 343 21.39 -11.96 -8.44
CA ARG A 343 20.94 -11.23 -9.64
C ARG A 343 21.20 -9.73 -9.53
N PHE A 344 21.00 -9.13 -8.36
CA PHE A 344 21.30 -7.72 -8.16
C PHE A 344 22.79 -7.44 -8.18
N GLU A 345 23.63 -8.33 -7.67
CA GLU A 345 25.09 -8.22 -7.79
C GLU A 345 25.51 -8.25 -9.25
N LYS A 346 25.02 -9.23 -10.01
CA LYS A 346 25.26 -9.27 -11.46
C LYS A 346 24.80 -8.01 -12.18
N TYR A 347 23.66 -7.42 -11.79
CA TYR A 347 23.19 -6.16 -12.37
C TYR A 347 24.05 -4.96 -11.98
N SER A 348 24.55 -4.93 -10.74
CA SER A 348 25.52 -3.96 -10.26
C SER A 348 26.81 -4.04 -11.08
N ASP A 349 27.39 -5.22 -11.22
CA ASP A 349 28.67 -5.43 -11.91
C ASP A 349 28.56 -5.04 -13.39
N ASN A 350 27.50 -5.51 -14.06
CA ASN A 350 27.24 -5.13 -15.45
C ASN A 350 27.04 -3.62 -15.62
N ALA A 351 26.45 -2.93 -14.63
CA ALA A 351 26.28 -1.48 -14.68
C ALA A 351 27.60 -0.74 -14.39
N SER A 352 28.41 -1.22 -13.45
CA SER A 352 29.76 -0.70 -13.17
C SER A 352 30.64 -0.78 -14.41
N GLN A 353 30.67 -1.93 -15.07
CA GLN A 353 31.46 -2.15 -16.27
C GLN A 353 31.03 -1.24 -17.43
N ARG A 354 29.71 -1.00 -17.59
CA ARG A 354 29.19 -0.01 -18.54
C ARG A 354 29.59 1.41 -18.18
N SER A 355 29.53 1.78 -16.90
CA SER A 355 29.99 3.09 -16.40
C SER A 355 31.47 3.32 -16.71
N GLU A 356 32.33 2.38 -16.31
CA GLU A 356 33.78 2.43 -16.53
C GLU A 356 34.11 2.55 -18.02
N THR A 357 33.45 1.77 -18.88
CA THR A 357 33.64 1.83 -20.34
C THR A 357 33.28 3.23 -20.88
N ARG A 358 32.19 3.83 -20.40
CA ARG A 358 31.74 5.16 -20.83
C ARG A 358 32.69 6.25 -20.36
N LEU A 359 33.08 6.23 -19.08
CA LEU A 359 34.01 7.20 -18.51
C LEU A 359 35.41 7.08 -19.13
N SER A 360 35.89 5.85 -19.38
CA SER A 360 37.14 5.60 -20.10
C SER A 360 37.08 6.16 -21.53
N THR A 361 35.96 5.97 -22.23
CA THR A 361 35.78 6.54 -23.58
C THR A 361 35.79 8.08 -23.56
N ALA A 362 35.12 8.70 -22.59
CA ALA A 362 35.14 10.15 -22.41
C ALA A 362 36.57 10.65 -22.13
N SER A 363 37.30 9.97 -21.24
CA SER A 363 38.69 10.29 -20.90
C SER A 363 39.62 10.18 -22.12
N LYS A 364 39.49 9.10 -22.92
CA LYS A 364 40.26 8.93 -24.16
C LYS A 364 40.03 10.07 -25.16
N ILE A 365 38.79 10.52 -25.35
CA ILE A 365 38.50 11.66 -26.25
C ILE A 365 39.06 12.95 -25.66
N SER A 366 38.87 13.16 -24.34
CA SER A 366 39.36 14.35 -23.63
C SER A 366 40.88 14.48 -23.68
N HIS A 367 41.63 13.37 -23.71
CA HIS A 367 43.08 13.38 -23.77
C HIS A 367 43.63 14.07 -25.03
N PHE A 368 42.86 14.09 -26.12
CA PHE A 368 43.24 14.76 -27.37
C PHE A 368 42.79 16.23 -27.43
N ILE A 369 42.14 16.75 -26.37
CA ILE A 369 41.72 18.15 -26.26
C ILE A 369 42.53 18.79 -25.12
N PRO A 370 43.51 19.67 -25.43
CA PRO A 370 44.19 20.47 -24.43
C PRO A 370 43.21 21.18 -23.50
N MET A 371 43.47 21.08 -22.20
CA MET A 371 42.61 21.69 -21.19
C MET A 371 42.53 23.21 -21.38
N GLY A 372 41.32 23.75 -21.40
CA GLY A 372 41.07 25.18 -21.59
C GLY A 372 41.14 25.67 -23.05
N GLN A 373 41.32 24.80 -24.04
CA GLN A 373 41.31 25.22 -25.45
C GLN A 373 39.93 25.77 -25.85
N PRO A 374 39.83 27.04 -26.31
CA PRO A 374 38.56 27.59 -26.76
C PRO A 374 38.14 26.98 -28.10
N ILE A 375 36.82 26.98 -28.37
CA ILE A 375 36.29 26.61 -29.68
C ILE A 375 36.59 27.75 -30.66
N LEU A 376 37.43 27.47 -31.66
CA LEU A 376 37.76 28.43 -32.72
C LEU A 376 36.58 28.52 -33.71
N VAL A 377 35.72 29.52 -33.52
CA VAL A 377 34.53 29.74 -34.36
C VAL A 377 34.95 30.13 -35.78
N GLY A 378 34.35 29.49 -36.80
CA GLY A 378 34.65 29.72 -38.21
C GLY A 378 35.88 28.95 -38.75
N HIS A 379 36.62 28.24 -37.89
CA HIS A 379 37.75 27.43 -38.30
C HIS A 379 37.32 26.02 -38.75
N HIS A 380 38.06 25.39 -39.68
CA HIS A 380 37.73 24.06 -40.22
C HIS A 380 37.64 22.96 -39.15
N SER A 381 38.30 23.14 -37.99
CA SER A 381 38.28 22.21 -36.86
C SER A 381 37.07 22.38 -35.93
N GLU A 382 36.29 23.46 -36.06
CA GLU A 382 35.16 23.79 -35.17
C GLU A 382 34.15 22.63 -35.05
N LYS A 383 33.72 22.08 -36.20
CA LYS A 383 32.72 21.02 -36.26
C LYS A 383 33.19 19.74 -35.56
N ARG A 384 34.49 19.42 -35.65
CA ARG A 384 35.09 18.28 -34.96
C ARG A 384 35.15 18.54 -33.45
N HIS A 385 35.65 19.70 -33.04
CA HIS A 385 35.77 20.09 -31.63
C HIS A 385 34.39 20.02 -30.93
N ARG A 386 33.35 20.65 -31.49
CA ARG A 386 31.98 20.59 -30.94
C ARG A 386 31.45 19.15 -30.82
N ARG A 387 31.74 18.30 -31.81
CA ARG A 387 31.30 16.90 -31.80
C ARG A 387 32.01 16.10 -30.71
N ASP A 388 33.30 16.31 -30.52
CA ASP A 388 34.10 15.60 -29.52
C ASP A 388 33.69 16.02 -28.10
N LEU A 389 33.46 17.31 -27.84
CA LEU A 389 32.89 17.78 -26.57
C LEU A 389 31.51 17.16 -26.29
N LYS A 390 30.61 17.15 -27.29
CA LYS A 390 29.29 16.52 -27.13
C LYS A 390 29.38 15.02 -26.83
N ARG A 391 30.36 14.33 -27.42
CA ARG A 391 30.63 12.90 -27.15
C ARG A 391 31.17 12.69 -25.74
N ILE A 392 32.09 13.54 -25.28
CA ILE A 392 32.60 13.53 -23.90
C ILE A 392 31.43 13.72 -22.94
N GLU A 393 30.67 14.81 -23.09
CA GLU A 393 29.52 15.13 -22.24
C GLU A 393 28.51 13.97 -22.18
N THR A 394 28.13 13.42 -23.34
CA THR A 394 27.17 12.31 -23.40
C THR A 394 27.69 11.06 -22.70
N ASN A 395 28.97 10.71 -22.88
CA ASN A 395 29.56 9.54 -22.23
C ASN A 395 29.76 9.77 -20.73
N MET A 396 30.14 10.99 -20.29
CA MET A 396 30.22 11.33 -18.88
C MET A 396 28.86 11.22 -18.19
N ARG A 397 27.83 11.88 -18.74
CA ARG A 397 26.46 11.82 -18.19
C ARG A 397 25.95 10.39 -18.08
N LYS A 398 26.04 9.62 -19.17
CA LYS A 398 25.60 8.20 -19.16
C LYS A 398 26.47 7.31 -18.26
N GLY A 399 27.76 7.62 -18.13
CA GLY A 399 28.67 6.91 -17.22
C GLY A 399 28.23 7.10 -15.76
N ILE A 400 27.96 8.34 -15.36
CA ILE A 400 27.44 8.67 -14.02
C ILE A 400 26.10 7.97 -13.77
N GLU A 401 25.14 8.06 -14.70
CA GLU A 401 23.83 7.38 -14.60
C GLU A 401 23.97 5.85 -14.40
N GLU A 402 24.88 5.20 -15.13
CA GLU A 402 25.16 3.77 -14.96
C GLU A 402 25.89 3.47 -13.65
N GLY A 403 26.73 4.37 -13.15
CA GLY A 403 27.40 4.25 -11.85
C GLY A 403 26.43 4.37 -10.66
N GLU A 404 25.47 5.30 -10.74
CA GLU A 404 24.37 5.41 -9.79
C GLU A 404 23.50 4.16 -9.80
N LYS A 405 23.20 3.63 -10.99
CA LYS A 405 22.46 2.37 -11.15
C LYS A 405 23.21 1.17 -10.57
N ALA A 406 24.53 1.13 -10.71
CA ALA A 406 25.36 0.10 -10.08
C ALA A 406 25.25 0.17 -8.56
N SER A 407 25.40 1.36 -7.98
CA SER A 407 25.27 1.60 -6.54
C SER A 407 23.89 1.22 -6.02
N TYR A 408 22.82 1.59 -6.73
CA TYR A 408 21.46 1.19 -6.39
C TYR A 408 21.28 -0.34 -6.29
N PHE A 409 21.79 -1.10 -7.26
CA PHE A 409 21.68 -2.56 -7.21
C PHE A 409 22.57 -3.18 -6.13
N ARG A 410 23.75 -2.62 -5.88
CA ARG A 410 24.64 -3.02 -4.78
C ARG A 410 23.93 -2.86 -3.43
N ASP A 411 23.33 -1.70 -3.18
CA ASP A 411 22.60 -1.41 -1.94
C ASP A 411 21.39 -2.34 -1.77
N ARG A 412 20.70 -2.67 -2.88
CA ARG A 412 19.62 -3.66 -2.86
C ARG A 412 20.10 -5.06 -2.48
N SER A 413 21.24 -5.52 -3.03
CA SER A 413 21.83 -6.81 -2.63
C SER A 413 22.22 -6.80 -1.15
N ALA A 414 22.96 -5.77 -0.73
CA ALA A 414 23.41 -5.61 0.65
C ALA A 414 22.24 -5.60 1.64
N SER A 415 21.15 -4.91 1.32
CA SER A 415 19.94 -4.89 2.15
C SER A 415 19.29 -6.28 2.27
N ILE A 416 19.28 -7.09 1.21
CA ILE A 416 18.74 -8.45 1.26
C ILE A 416 19.63 -9.33 2.15
N LYS A 417 20.94 -9.32 1.91
CA LYS A 417 21.92 -10.09 2.70
C LYS A 417 21.89 -9.70 4.18
N TYR A 418 21.78 -8.41 4.48
CA TYR A 418 21.62 -7.92 5.85
C TYR A 418 20.36 -8.46 6.53
N ARG A 419 19.21 -8.45 5.86
CA ARG A 419 17.97 -9.00 6.44
C ARG A 419 18.08 -10.48 6.70
N MET A 420 18.68 -11.24 5.78
CA MET A 420 18.91 -12.68 5.95
C MET A 420 19.81 -12.96 7.15
N ASN A 421 20.91 -12.22 7.28
CA ASN A 421 21.95 -12.50 8.28
C ASN A 421 21.72 -11.85 9.64
N THR A 422 20.93 -10.77 9.74
CA THR A 422 20.79 -10.02 10.99
C THR A 422 19.41 -10.19 11.61
N GLN A 423 18.35 -10.10 10.81
CA GLN A 423 16.99 -10.19 11.35
C GLN A 423 16.66 -11.59 11.87
N LYS A 424 17.21 -12.64 11.23
CA LYS A 424 17.01 -14.04 11.62
C LYS A 424 17.54 -14.36 13.02
N TYR A 425 18.62 -13.69 13.46
CA TYR A 425 19.28 -13.96 14.74
C TYR A 425 19.05 -12.87 15.79
N ASP A 426 18.12 -11.94 15.53
CA ASP A 426 17.74 -10.94 16.53
C ASP A 426 16.78 -11.53 17.57
N LEU A 427 17.18 -11.51 18.85
CA LEU A 427 16.39 -12.09 19.95
C LEU A 427 15.04 -11.38 20.13
N GLY A 428 14.99 -10.06 19.92
CA GLY A 428 13.76 -9.29 20.00
C GLY A 428 12.77 -9.68 18.91
N TYR A 429 13.24 -9.78 17.66
CA TYR A 429 12.44 -10.29 16.54
C TYR A 429 11.88 -11.70 16.81
N LEU A 430 12.74 -12.63 17.26
CA LEU A 430 12.33 -14.01 17.55
C LEU A 430 11.31 -14.07 18.69
N HIS A 431 11.51 -13.30 19.77
CA HIS A 431 10.55 -13.17 20.86
C HIS A 431 9.18 -12.72 20.34
N ASN A 432 9.15 -11.65 19.55
CA ASN A 432 7.92 -11.10 19.00
C ASN A 432 7.18 -12.13 18.12
N LYS A 433 7.91 -12.91 17.32
CA LYS A 433 7.32 -13.99 16.53
C LYS A 433 6.78 -15.12 17.38
N ILE A 434 7.46 -15.52 18.44
CA ILE A 434 6.94 -16.52 19.38
C ILE A 434 5.64 -16.02 20.00
N VAL A 435 5.64 -14.81 20.57
CA VAL A 435 4.46 -14.23 21.22
C VAL A 435 3.28 -14.06 20.24
N GLU A 436 3.54 -13.61 19.01
CA GLU A 436 2.52 -13.50 17.95
C GLU A 436 1.87 -14.86 17.66
N ASN A 437 2.68 -15.91 17.46
CA ASN A 437 2.17 -17.24 17.14
C ASN A 437 1.49 -17.91 18.34
N GLU A 438 1.97 -17.71 19.58
CA GLU A 438 1.29 -18.22 20.79
C GLU A 438 -0.09 -17.61 20.97
N ARG A 439 -0.22 -16.29 20.74
CA ARG A 439 -1.52 -15.60 20.76
C ARG A 439 -2.46 -16.15 19.69
N TRP A 440 -1.95 -16.36 18.48
CA TRP A 440 -2.73 -16.94 17.39
C TRP A 440 -3.17 -18.36 17.67
N LEU A 441 -2.27 -19.21 18.19
CA LEU A 441 -2.58 -20.59 18.57
C LEU A 441 -3.69 -20.62 19.61
N LYS A 442 -3.55 -19.82 20.69
CA LYS A 442 -4.61 -19.69 21.71
C LYS A 442 -5.94 -19.25 21.11
N LYS A 443 -5.92 -18.30 20.17
CA LYS A 443 -7.13 -17.85 19.48
C LYS A 443 -7.78 -18.97 18.67
N VAL A 444 -7.00 -19.70 17.87
CA VAL A 444 -7.51 -20.80 17.03
C VAL A 444 -8.11 -21.90 17.91
N LEU A 445 -7.40 -22.32 18.97
CA LEU A 445 -7.88 -23.31 19.94
C LEU A 445 -9.19 -22.90 20.61
N ASN A 446 -9.34 -21.63 20.98
CA ASN A 446 -10.56 -21.12 21.62
C ASN A 446 -11.79 -21.16 20.71
N TYR A 447 -11.64 -20.87 19.41
CA TYR A 447 -12.78 -20.86 18.47
C TYR A 447 -13.08 -22.23 17.87
N GLY A 448 -12.09 -23.13 17.81
CA GLY A 448 -12.26 -24.51 17.35
C GLY A 448 -12.65 -24.65 15.87
N LYS A 449 -13.09 -25.86 15.52
CA LYS A 449 -13.46 -26.26 14.14
C LYS A 449 -14.65 -25.49 13.56
N THR A 450 -15.53 -24.96 14.42
CA THR A 450 -16.73 -24.22 13.97
C THR A 450 -16.37 -22.92 13.25
N ALA A 451 -15.34 -22.21 13.71
CA ALA A 451 -14.89 -20.97 13.08
C ALA A 451 -13.83 -21.18 12.00
N TYR A 452 -13.03 -22.25 12.13
CA TYR A 452 -11.93 -22.58 11.24
C TYR A 452 -12.13 -23.97 10.65
N PRO A 453 -12.66 -24.09 9.42
CA PRO A 453 -12.75 -25.37 8.74
C PRO A 453 -11.39 -26.06 8.60
N ASP A 454 -10.32 -25.27 8.51
CA ASP A 454 -8.93 -25.71 8.39
C ASP A 454 -8.21 -25.83 9.74
N PHE A 455 -8.96 -26.08 10.82
CA PHE A 455 -8.45 -26.04 12.19
C PHE A 455 -7.21 -26.92 12.41
N ASP A 456 -7.26 -28.19 12.00
CA ASP A 456 -6.19 -29.16 12.28
C ASP A 456 -4.88 -28.72 11.58
N SER A 457 -4.93 -28.50 10.27
CA SER A 457 -3.81 -27.96 9.46
C SER A 457 -3.31 -26.60 9.98
N ARG A 458 -4.19 -25.77 10.55
CA ARG A 458 -3.82 -24.45 11.09
C ARG A 458 -3.09 -24.54 12.43
N VAL A 459 -3.53 -25.45 13.30
CA VAL A 459 -2.86 -25.72 14.57
C VAL A 459 -1.46 -26.28 14.31
N GLU A 460 -1.34 -27.25 13.41
CA GLU A 460 -0.06 -27.84 13.00
C GLU A 460 0.93 -26.77 12.48
N GLU A 461 0.51 -25.91 11.53
CA GLU A 461 1.37 -24.83 11.03
C GLU A 461 1.83 -23.87 12.16
N LEU A 462 0.97 -23.57 13.14
CA LEU A 462 1.31 -22.70 14.26
C LEU A 462 2.27 -23.37 15.24
N GLU A 463 2.10 -24.67 15.50
CA GLU A 463 3.00 -25.46 16.34
C GLU A 463 4.39 -25.59 15.70
N GLU A 464 4.46 -25.88 14.40
CA GLU A 464 5.73 -25.90 13.67
C GLU A 464 6.45 -24.55 13.71
N LYS A 465 5.72 -23.45 13.50
CA LYS A 465 6.27 -22.09 13.63
C LYS A 465 6.85 -21.85 15.02
N LEU A 466 6.12 -22.23 16.07
CA LEU A 466 6.57 -22.07 17.44
C LEU A 466 7.82 -22.91 17.72
N ALA A 467 7.84 -24.18 17.28
CA ALA A 467 8.99 -25.05 17.41
C ALA A 467 10.23 -24.45 16.71
N TYR A 468 10.05 -23.98 15.47
CA TYR A 468 11.12 -23.33 14.69
C TYR A 468 11.67 -22.09 15.41
N TYR A 469 10.81 -21.12 15.75
CA TYR A 469 11.29 -19.87 16.36
C TYR A 469 11.86 -20.07 17.76
N LYS A 470 11.31 -20.98 18.57
CA LYS A 470 11.86 -21.34 19.88
C LYS A 470 13.22 -22.02 19.73
N GLY A 471 13.37 -22.96 18.80
CA GLY A 471 14.63 -23.63 18.49
C GLY A 471 15.71 -22.63 18.07
N LEU A 472 15.38 -21.76 17.11
CA LEU A 472 16.31 -20.72 16.62
C LEU A 472 16.69 -19.73 17.72
N ARG A 473 15.75 -19.33 18.59
CA ARG A 473 16.04 -18.47 19.74
C ARG A 473 17.01 -19.15 20.70
N ASN A 474 16.84 -20.43 20.99
CA ASN A 474 17.74 -21.19 21.86
C ASN A 474 19.14 -21.29 21.27
N GLN A 475 19.27 -21.58 19.97
CA GLN A 475 20.56 -21.59 19.27
C GLN A 475 21.28 -20.23 19.37
N VAL A 476 20.58 -19.12 19.17
CA VAL A 476 21.16 -17.78 19.31
C VAL A 476 21.62 -17.51 20.75
N ILE A 477 20.85 -17.95 21.73
CA ILE A 477 21.19 -17.82 23.15
C ILE A 477 22.47 -18.62 23.46
N GLU A 478 22.58 -19.86 22.98
CA GLU A 478 23.76 -20.71 23.16
C GLU A 478 25.01 -20.11 22.51
N GLN A 479 24.90 -19.69 21.25
CA GLN A 479 26.00 -19.00 20.54
C GLN A 479 26.46 -17.73 21.28
N LYS A 480 25.53 -16.98 21.91
CA LYS A 480 25.90 -15.82 22.73
C LYS A 480 26.65 -16.23 24.01
N LYS A 481 26.27 -17.34 24.66
CA LYS A 481 27.02 -17.88 25.83
C LYS A 481 28.45 -18.25 25.45
N GLU A 482 28.61 -18.98 24.35
CA GLU A 482 29.92 -19.46 23.87
C GLU A 482 30.84 -18.28 23.53
N ASN A 483 30.28 -17.22 22.94
CA ASN A 483 31.00 -15.98 22.65
C ASN A 483 31.21 -15.08 23.89
N GLY A 484 30.94 -15.57 25.10
CA GLY A 484 31.14 -14.85 26.36
C GLY A 484 30.20 -13.65 26.57
N LYS A 485 29.10 -13.53 25.81
CA LYS A 485 28.10 -12.48 26.01
C LYS A 485 27.14 -12.86 27.14
N ILE A 486 26.96 -11.94 28.09
CA ILE A 486 26.06 -12.11 29.24
C ILE A 486 24.61 -12.24 28.73
N ILE A 487 23.96 -13.36 29.05
CA ILE A 487 22.51 -13.47 28.88
C ILE A 487 21.85 -12.81 30.06
N LEU A 488 20.98 -11.86 29.75
CA LEU A 488 20.32 -11.08 30.78
C LEU A 488 19.14 -11.85 31.33
N SER A 489 19.18 -12.07 32.64
CA SER A 489 18.13 -12.66 33.42
C SER A 489 18.01 -11.92 34.76
N PRO A 490 16.96 -12.18 35.56
CA PRO A 490 16.82 -11.58 36.88
C PRO A 490 18.01 -11.82 37.82
N GLN A 491 18.76 -12.89 37.60
CA GLN A 491 19.94 -13.25 38.40
C GLN A 491 21.22 -12.55 37.93
N THR A 492 21.25 -12.03 36.71
CA THR A 492 22.44 -11.40 36.15
C THR A 492 22.37 -9.88 36.14
N VAL A 493 21.23 -9.29 36.54
CA VAL A 493 20.99 -7.85 36.49
C VAL A 493 20.67 -7.34 37.89
N ASP A 494 21.50 -6.43 38.39
CA ASP A 494 21.37 -5.84 39.72
C ASP A 494 20.84 -4.41 39.63
N LYS A 495 20.30 -3.91 40.74
CA LYS A 495 19.90 -2.51 40.84
C LYS A 495 21.15 -1.62 40.76
N GLY A 496 21.11 -0.59 39.90
CA GLY A 496 22.24 0.30 39.66
C GLY A 496 23.07 -0.05 38.42
N ASP A 497 22.92 -1.24 37.85
CA ASP A 497 23.52 -1.59 36.56
C ASP A 497 23.01 -0.67 35.43
N LEU A 498 23.77 -0.55 34.35
CA LEU A 498 23.33 0.12 33.12
C LEU A 498 22.99 -0.93 32.06
N VAL A 499 21.76 -0.93 31.57
CA VAL A 499 21.31 -1.82 30.50
C VAL A 499 21.09 -1.07 29.20
N LYS A 500 21.48 -1.65 28.07
CA LYS A 500 21.28 -1.07 26.76
C LYS A 500 19.96 -1.52 26.16
N TYR A 501 18.96 -0.65 26.25
CA TYR A 501 17.65 -0.85 25.66
C TYR A 501 17.52 -0.02 24.39
N ARG A 502 17.22 -0.68 23.27
CA ARG A 502 17.25 -0.08 21.92
C ARG A 502 18.63 0.54 21.64
N THR A 503 18.69 1.86 21.49
CA THR A 503 19.91 2.59 21.12
C THR A 503 20.62 3.25 22.30
N SER A 504 20.02 3.25 23.50
CA SER A 504 20.47 4.05 24.64
C SER A 504 20.71 3.20 25.89
N TRP A 505 21.58 3.69 26.76
CA TRP A 505 21.88 3.09 28.06
C TRP A 505 20.98 3.69 29.12
N TYR A 506 20.39 2.83 29.96
CA TYR A 506 19.50 3.24 31.04
C TYR A 506 19.87 2.58 32.36
N PRO A 507 19.75 3.29 33.49
CA PRO A 507 19.98 2.72 34.80
C PRO A 507 18.87 1.76 35.20
N VAL A 508 19.26 0.63 35.78
CA VAL A 508 18.34 -0.36 36.32
C VAL A 508 17.80 0.09 37.66
N VAL A 509 16.49 0.31 37.72
CA VAL A 509 15.76 0.65 38.95
C VAL A 509 15.36 -0.62 39.70
N ARG A 510 14.91 -1.65 38.96
CA ARG A 510 14.46 -2.92 39.54
C ARG A 510 14.50 -4.06 38.52
N ALA A 511 15.08 -5.20 38.87
CA ALA A 511 14.97 -6.44 38.10
C ALA A 511 13.70 -7.21 38.52
N ASN A 512 12.78 -7.45 37.57
CA ASN A 512 11.63 -8.35 37.77
C ASN A 512 11.92 -9.72 37.10
N GLN A 513 11.06 -10.72 37.30
CA GLN A 513 11.23 -12.05 36.68
C GLN A 513 11.23 -12.04 35.15
N LYS A 514 10.38 -11.23 34.51
CA LYS A 514 10.21 -11.19 33.03
C LYS A 514 10.75 -9.93 32.36
N SER A 515 11.12 -8.92 33.15
CA SER A 515 11.53 -7.60 32.63
C SER A 515 12.44 -6.88 33.61
N VAL A 516 13.19 -5.90 33.11
CA VAL A 516 13.94 -4.94 33.90
C VAL A 516 13.21 -3.60 33.86
N THR A 517 13.05 -2.99 35.02
CA THR A 517 12.54 -1.62 35.14
C THR A 517 13.71 -0.67 35.00
N ILE A 518 13.73 0.07 33.90
CA ILE A 518 14.75 1.07 33.60
C ILE A 518 14.26 2.46 33.99
N GLY A 519 15.16 3.30 34.51
CA GLY A 519 14.90 4.69 34.87
C GLY A 519 15.32 5.67 33.77
N ASN A 520 15.08 6.96 34.00
CA ASN A 520 15.42 8.04 33.05
C ASN A 520 14.80 7.86 31.66
N TRP A 521 13.60 7.29 31.58
CA TRP A 521 12.95 7.00 30.31
C TRP A 521 12.62 8.31 29.56
N LEU A 522 12.88 8.35 28.25
CA LEU A 522 12.75 9.55 27.40
C LEU A 522 13.56 10.77 27.87
N GLY A 523 14.62 10.56 28.67
CA GLY A 523 15.41 11.65 29.24
C GLY A 523 14.78 12.33 30.46
N ILE A 524 13.69 11.77 31.00
CA ILE A 524 12.98 12.30 32.17
C ILE A 524 13.34 11.44 33.39
N SER A 525 13.96 12.04 34.41
CA SER A 525 14.53 11.32 35.56
C SER A 525 13.51 10.53 36.40
N THR A 526 12.26 11.00 36.46
CA THR A 526 11.17 10.36 37.21
C THR A 526 10.49 9.23 36.44
N PHE A 527 10.68 9.16 35.12
CA PHE A 527 9.96 8.20 34.29
C PHE A 527 10.68 6.85 34.28
N THR A 528 9.89 5.79 34.41
CA THR A 528 10.38 4.41 34.34
C THR A 528 9.69 3.64 33.21
N TRP A 529 10.41 2.67 32.65
CA TRP A 529 9.89 1.78 31.61
C TRP A 529 10.21 0.32 31.94
N ARG A 530 9.34 -0.61 31.53
CA ARG A 530 9.57 -2.05 31.71
C ARG A 530 10.06 -2.65 30.41
N ALA A 531 11.36 -2.89 30.32
CA ALA A 531 12.00 -3.54 29.19
C ALA A 531 12.05 -5.07 29.39
N PRO A 532 11.53 -5.89 28.47
CA PRO A 532 11.75 -7.33 28.48
C PRO A 532 13.24 -7.67 28.36
N TYR A 533 13.73 -8.71 29.05
CA TYR A 533 15.15 -9.11 28.96
C TYR A 533 15.60 -9.40 27.52
N ASP A 534 14.70 -9.94 26.70
CA ASP A 534 14.94 -10.26 25.29
C ASP A 534 15.18 -9.04 24.41
N GLU A 535 14.76 -7.85 24.85
CA GLU A 535 14.97 -6.58 24.13
C GLU A 535 16.19 -5.81 24.62
N ILE A 536 16.86 -6.30 25.66
CA ILE A 536 18.09 -5.69 26.18
C ILE A 536 19.28 -6.28 25.44
N SER A 537 20.06 -5.40 24.82
CA SER A 537 21.14 -5.79 23.92
C SER A 537 22.50 -5.93 24.61
N ASP A 538 22.68 -5.27 25.76
CA ASP A 538 23.96 -5.22 26.46
C ASP A 538 23.78 -4.77 27.93
N ILE A 539 24.79 -5.03 28.76
CA ILE A 539 24.83 -4.59 30.17
C ILE A 539 26.23 -4.10 30.55
N LYS A 540 26.28 -3.04 31.34
CA LYS A 540 27.46 -2.59 32.06
C LYS A 540 27.15 -2.72 33.54
N LYS A 541 27.95 -3.53 34.23
CA LYS A 541 27.85 -3.66 35.68
C LYS A 541 28.20 -2.32 36.34
N ALA A 542 27.47 -1.98 37.40
CA ALA A 542 27.85 -0.85 38.24
C ALA A 542 29.29 -1.05 38.71
N TYR A 543 30.11 0.02 38.67
CA TYR A 543 31.44 -0.03 39.27
C TYR A 543 31.25 -0.30 40.76
N SER A 544 31.76 -1.44 41.24
CA SER A 544 31.81 -1.82 42.65
C SER A 544 32.69 -0.88 43.44
#